data_AF-A0A7W2SF48-F1
#
_entry.id   AF-A0A7W2SF48-F1
#
_cell.length_a   1.000
_cell.length_b   1.000
_cell.length_c   1.000
_cell.angle_alpha   90.00
_cell.angle_beta   90.00
_cell.angle_gamma   90.00
#
_symmetry.space_group_name_H-M   'P 1'
#
loop_
_entity.id
_entity.type
_entity.pdbx_description
1 polymer ?
#
loop_
_entity_poly.entity_id
_entity_poly.type
_entity_poly.pdbx_seq_one_letter_code
_entity_poly.pdbx_strand_id
1 'polypeptide(L)'
;MSKIILISVVAGFVLCAGQALAKPSEFQSLYADGVSHVYVSNTKAPTKSELNNFGHSICDQKSFCLIWYFDDETKAKYGVNQMKSGNTWDPIPGLIGIYSKNKKANSVICYEPSSSC
;
A
#
# COMPACT_ATOMS: atom_id res chain seq x y z
N MET A 1 -14.22 56.93 -34.86
CA MET A 1 -15.06 55.83 -34.34
C MET A 1 -15.05 54.71 -35.37
N SER A 2 -14.40 53.58 -35.07
CA SER A 2 -14.62 52.28 -35.74
C SER A 2 -14.06 51.19 -34.84
N LYS A 3 -14.94 50.33 -34.34
CA LYS A 3 -14.64 49.20 -33.44
C LYS A 3 -14.28 47.99 -34.31
N ILE A 4 -13.10 47.41 -34.12
CA ILE A 4 -12.73 46.11 -34.71
C ILE A 4 -13.01 45.05 -33.64
N ILE A 5 -13.94 44.15 -33.96
CA ILE A 5 -14.36 43.03 -33.12
C ILE A 5 -13.40 41.86 -33.42
N LEU A 6 -12.57 41.47 -32.44
CA LEU A 6 -11.80 40.24 -32.51
C LEU A 6 -12.69 39.10 -31.97
N ILE A 7 -13.17 38.25 -32.87
CA ILE A 7 -13.86 36.99 -32.53
C ILE A 7 -12.78 35.91 -32.48
N SER A 8 -12.29 35.60 -31.28
CA SER A 8 -11.41 34.44 -31.06
C SER A 8 -12.25 33.16 -31.09
N VAL A 9 -11.99 32.34 -32.11
CA VAL A 9 -12.57 31.01 -32.29
C VAL A 9 -12.05 30.08 -31.20
N VAL A 10 -12.94 29.62 -30.34
CA VAL A 10 -12.67 28.60 -29.31
C VAL A 10 -12.62 27.23 -30.00
N ALA A 11 -11.41 26.73 -30.25
CA ALA A 11 -11.20 25.34 -30.68
C ALA A 11 -11.28 24.42 -29.45
N GLY A 12 -12.42 23.73 -29.30
CA GLY A 12 -12.68 22.78 -28.23
C GLY A 12 -11.78 21.54 -28.34
N PHE A 13 -10.85 21.41 -27.41
CA PHE A 13 -10.10 20.18 -27.15
C PHE A 13 -11.02 19.23 -26.37
N VAL A 14 -11.71 18.33 -27.07
CA VAL A 14 -12.46 17.22 -26.44
C VAL A 14 -11.43 16.15 -26.04
N LEU A 15 -10.88 16.28 -24.83
CA LEU A 15 -10.18 15.17 -24.18
C LEU A 15 -11.26 14.23 -23.64
N CYS A 16 -11.53 13.16 -24.38
CA CYS A 16 -12.18 11.97 -23.82
C CYS A 16 -11.27 11.41 -22.72
N ALA A 17 -11.45 11.90 -21.50
CA ALA A 17 -10.93 11.28 -20.31
C ALA A 17 -11.63 9.93 -20.16
N GLY A 18 -11.02 8.89 -20.73
CA GLY A 18 -11.31 7.52 -20.33
C GLY A 18 -11.07 7.46 -18.83
N GLN A 19 -12.16 7.39 -18.07
CA GLN A 19 -12.09 7.07 -16.65
C GLN A 19 -11.54 5.65 -16.57
N ALA A 20 -10.21 5.54 -16.45
CA ALA A 20 -9.59 4.29 -16.05
C ALA A 20 -10.21 3.95 -14.70
N LEU A 21 -11.12 2.97 -14.71
CA LEU A 21 -11.67 2.38 -13.51
C LEU A 21 -10.47 1.73 -12.79
N ALA A 22 -9.85 2.47 -11.87
CA ALA A 22 -8.77 1.97 -11.06
C ALA A 22 -9.31 0.75 -10.29
N LYS A 23 -8.77 -0.43 -10.58
CA LYS A 23 -9.07 -1.65 -9.81
C LYS A 23 -8.81 -1.30 -8.33
N PRO A 24 -9.74 -1.58 -7.41
CA PRO A 24 -9.49 -1.32 -5.99
C PRO A 24 -8.21 -2.03 -5.57
N SER A 25 -7.34 -1.31 -4.85
CA SER A 25 -6.06 -1.84 -4.37
C SER A 25 -6.31 -3.08 -3.51
N GLU A 26 -5.56 -4.15 -3.77
CA GLU A 26 -5.65 -5.41 -3.01
C GLU A 26 -5.20 -5.25 -1.55
N PHE A 27 -4.51 -4.14 -1.25
CA PHE A 27 -4.05 -3.77 0.09
C PHE A 27 -4.39 -2.32 0.40
N GLN A 28 -4.93 -2.07 1.58
CA GLN A 28 -5.24 -0.73 2.09
C GLN A 28 -4.16 -0.29 3.09
N SER A 29 -3.55 0.87 2.87
CA SER A 29 -2.58 1.44 3.81
C SER A 29 -3.31 2.04 5.02
N LEU A 30 -2.86 1.68 6.23
CA LEU A 30 -3.27 2.33 7.48
C LEU A 30 -2.17 3.17 8.11
N TYR A 31 -0.91 2.90 7.77
CA TYR A 31 0.24 3.64 8.28
C TYR A 31 1.42 3.56 7.31
N ALA A 32 2.16 4.66 7.20
CA ALA A 32 3.41 4.76 6.45
C ALA A 32 4.29 5.88 7.04
N ASP A 33 5.54 5.58 7.40
CA ASP A 33 6.51 6.57 7.93
C ASP A 33 7.84 6.60 7.14
N GLY A 34 7.75 6.41 5.82
CA GLY A 34 8.91 6.32 4.96
C GLY A 34 9.50 4.92 4.96
N VAL A 35 9.93 4.38 6.10
CA VAL A 35 10.55 3.04 6.18
C VAL A 35 9.61 1.95 6.66
N SER A 36 8.63 2.27 7.49
CA SER A 36 7.69 1.30 8.08
C SER A 36 6.29 1.53 7.56
N HIS A 37 5.56 0.44 7.31
CA HIS A 37 4.21 0.49 6.76
C HIS A 37 3.32 -0.57 7.41
N VAL A 38 2.03 -0.26 7.53
CA VAL A 38 1.00 -1.21 7.92
C VAL A 38 -0.10 -1.23 6.87
N TYR A 39 -0.42 -2.42 6.38
CA TYR A 39 -1.48 -2.64 5.40
C TYR A 39 -2.48 -3.70 5.87
N VAL A 40 -3.74 -3.50 5.52
CA VAL A 40 -4.79 -4.51 5.59
C VAL A 40 -4.98 -5.11 4.21
N SER A 41 -5.06 -6.44 4.12
CA SER A 41 -5.41 -7.11 2.87
C SER A 41 -6.92 -7.11 2.68
N ASN A 42 -7.37 -6.70 1.50
CA ASN A 42 -8.77 -6.87 1.08
C ASN A 42 -9.05 -8.31 0.62
N THR A 43 -8.01 -9.11 0.45
CA THR A 43 -8.08 -10.54 0.14
C THR A 43 -8.04 -11.31 1.45
N LYS A 44 -8.97 -12.25 1.65
CA LYS A 44 -9.05 -13.03 2.90
C LYS A 44 -7.80 -13.87 3.21
N ALA A 45 -6.96 -14.14 2.21
CA ALA A 45 -5.86 -15.11 2.32
C ALA A 45 -4.77 -14.86 1.25
N PRO A 46 -4.05 -13.73 1.30
CA PRO A 46 -3.07 -13.36 0.27
C PRO A 46 -1.81 -14.22 0.37
N THR A 47 -1.46 -14.89 -0.72
CA THR A 47 -0.28 -15.75 -0.83
C THR A 47 1.02 -15.00 -0.51
N LYS A 48 2.03 -15.75 -0.08
CA LYS A 48 3.40 -15.24 0.07
C LYS A 48 3.91 -14.50 -1.18
N SER A 49 3.54 -14.97 -2.37
CA SER A 49 3.93 -14.33 -3.63
C SER A 49 3.29 -12.95 -3.79
N GLU A 50 1.99 -12.83 -3.52
CA GLU A 50 1.27 -11.56 -3.57
C GLU A 50 1.82 -10.55 -2.56
N LEU A 51 2.07 -10.98 -1.32
CA LEU A 51 2.67 -10.12 -0.30
C LEU A 51 4.11 -9.69 -0.65
N ASN A 52 4.89 -10.57 -1.28
CA ASN A 52 6.23 -10.21 -1.77
C ASN A 52 6.14 -9.19 -2.91
N ASN A 53 5.31 -9.44 -3.93
CA ASN A 53 5.18 -8.56 -5.09
C ASN A 53 4.71 -7.17 -4.67
N PHE A 54 3.72 -7.10 -3.78
CA PHE A 54 3.26 -5.85 -3.20
C PHE A 54 4.38 -5.17 -2.38
N GLY A 55 5.05 -5.93 -1.50
CA GLY A 55 6.14 -5.38 -0.69
C GLY A 55 7.29 -4.81 -1.51
N HIS A 56 7.67 -5.50 -2.60
CA HIS A 56 8.61 -5.00 -3.57
C HIS A 56 8.15 -3.67 -4.19
N SER A 57 6.90 -3.59 -4.65
CA SER A 57 6.37 -2.36 -5.27
C SER A 57 6.44 -1.12 -4.36
N ILE A 58 6.27 -1.32 -3.04
CA ILE A 58 6.31 -0.23 -2.05
C ILE A 58 7.75 0.11 -1.60
N CYS A 59 8.62 -0.88 -1.55
CA CYS A 59 9.94 -0.77 -0.94
C CYS A 59 11.10 -0.70 -1.95
N ASP A 60 10.86 -0.75 -3.26
CA ASP A 60 11.95 -0.99 -4.23
C ASP A 60 13.06 0.06 -4.19
N GLN A 61 12.73 1.33 -3.95
CA GLN A 61 13.73 2.41 -3.90
C GLN A 61 14.34 2.66 -2.52
N LYS A 62 14.06 1.82 -1.52
CA LYS A 62 14.48 2.03 -0.13
C LYS A 62 15.62 1.10 0.27
N SER A 63 16.58 1.62 1.04
CA SER A 63 17.68 0.84 1.63
C SER A 63 17.21 -0.05 2.78
N PHE A 64 16.17 0.38 3.48
CA PHE A 64 15.46 -0.37 4.52
C PHE A 64 13.96 -0.13 4.37
N CYS A 65 13.16 -1.18 4.50
CA CYS A 65 11.70 -1.08 4.49
C CYS A 65 11.10 -2.24 5.27
N LEU A 66 10.09 -1.96 6.08
CA LEU A 66 9.34 -2.93 6.87
C LEU A 66 7.86 -2.75 6.55
N ILE A 67 7.19 -3.84 6.20
CA ILE A 67 5.75 -3.83 6.00
C ILE A 67 5.12 -4.92 6.85
N TRP A 68 4.13 -4.56 7.65
CA TRP A 68 3.27 -5.50 8.35
C TRP A 68 1.92 -5.61 7.63
N TYR A 69 1.53 -6.83 7.35
CA TYR A 69 0.26 -7.15 6.71
C TYR A 69 -0.72 -7.74 7.72
N PHE A 70 -2.00 -7.39 7.57
CA PHE A 70 -3.07 -7.85 8.44
C PHE A 70 -4.29 -8.34 7.65
N ASP A 71 -5.02 -9.29 8.23
CA ASP A 71 -6.30 -9.81 7.72
C ASP A 71 -7.51 -8.96 8.13
N ASP A 72 -7.35 -8.13 9.16
CA ASP A 72 -8.42 -7.39 9.83
C ASP A 72 -7.98 -5.98 10.20
N GLU A 73 -8.84 -4.99 9.92
CA GLU A 73 -8.54 -3.58 10.19
C GLU A 73 -8.42 -3.26 11.69
N THR A 74 -9.20 -3.92 12.54
CA THR A 74 -9.15 -3.69 14.01
C THR A 74 -7.82 -4.16 14.57
N LYS A 75 -7.37 -5.35 14.17
CA LYS A 75 -6.06 -5.90 14.52
C LYS A 75 -4.92 -5.08 13.91
N ALA A 76 -5.09 -4.58 12.68
CA ALA A 76 -4.11 -3.71 12.04
C ALA A 76 -3.93 -2.38 12.79
N LYS A 77 -4.99 -1.79 13.34
CA LYS A 77 -4.88 -0.59 14.20
C LYS A 77 -4.04 -0.84 15.46
N TYR A 78 -4.13 -2.04 16.04
CA TYR A 78 -3.20 -2.45 17.11
C TYR A 78 -1.76 -2.49 16.60
N GLY A 79 -1.53 -3.11 15.44
CA GLY A 79 -0.23 -3.11 14.75
C GLY A 79 0.33 -1.71 14.49
N VAL A 80 -0.50 -0.76 14.05
CA VAL A 80 -0.10 0.65 13.87
C VAL A 80 0.40 1.26 15.18
N ASN A 81 -0.31 1.03 16.29
CA ASN A 81 0.10 1.55 17.59
C ASN A 81 1.42 0.95 18.05
N GLN A 82 1.64 -0.35 17.83
CA GLN A 82 2.90 -1.02 18.17
C GLN A 82 4.07 -0.57 17.30
N MET A 83 3.84 -0.35 16.01
CA MET A 83 4.84 0.20 15.11
C MET A 83 5.24 1.62 15.52
N LYS A 84 4.28 2.48 15.89
CA LYS A 84 4.53 3.84 16.39
C LYS A 84 5.24 3.88 17.74
N SER A 85 4.97 2.92 18.63
CA SER A 85 5.62 2.84 19.94
C SER A 85 7.06 2.30 19.85
N GLY A 86 7.45 1.75 18.70
CA GLY A 86 8.73 1.07 18.52
C GLY A 86 8.77 -0.33 19.15
N ASN A 87 7.64 -0.82 19.66
CA ASN A 87 7.55 -2.14 20.26
C ASN A 87 7.21 -3.19 19.19
N THR A 88 8.25 -3.75 18.58
CA THR A 88 8.11 -4.77 17.54
C THR A 88 8.25 -6.20 18.07
N TRP A 89 8.39 -6.37 19.38
CA TRP A 89 8.69 -7.66 20.02
C TRP A 89 7.45 -8.34 20.60
N ASP A 90 6.43 -7.55 20.95
CA ASP A 90 5.18 -8.08 21.44
C ASP A 90 4.46 -8.88 20.34
N PRO A 91 3.75 -9.97 20.71
CA PRO A 91 2.86 -10.64 19.80
C PRO A 91 1.88 -9.64 19.19
N ILE A 92 1.80 -9.62 17.85
CA ILE A 92 0.92 -8.75 17.09
C ILE A 92 -0.26 -9.58 16.58
N PRO A 93 -1.45 -9.48 17.17
CA PRO A 93 -2.62 -10.25 16.73
C PRO A 93 -2.97 -9.91 15.28
N GLY A 94 -3.35 -10.91 14.48
CA GLY A 94 -3.83 -10.71 13.10
C GLY A 94 -2.77 -10.42 12.07
N LEU A 95 -1.50 -10.45 12.47
CA LEU A 95 -0.40 -10.33 11.53
C LEU A 95 -0.37 -11.56 10.63
N ILE A 96 -0.49 -11.36 9.32
CA ILE A 96 -0.43 -12.45 8.32
C ILE A 96 0.97 -12.58 7.71
N GLY A 97 1.75 -11.50 7.72
CA GLY A 97 3.08 -11.50 7.15
C GLY A 97 3.85 -10.24 7.44
N ILE A 98 5.18 -10.37 7.40
CA ILE A 98 6.10 -9.24 7.45
C ILE A 98 6.96 -9.28 6.20
N TYR A 99 6.88 -8.25 5.35
CA TYR A 99 7.93 -8.01 4.35
C TYR A 99 9.05 -7.19 5.00
N SER A 100 10.27 -7.70 4.96
CA SER A 100 11.46 -6.94 5.30
C SER A 100 12.36 -6.82 4.09
N LYS A 101 12.70 -5.58 3.75
CA LYS A 101 13.80 -5.25 2.85
C LYS A 101 14.93 -4.66 3.65
N ASN A 102 16.09 -5.29 3.55
CA ASN A 102 17.36 -4.79 4.04
C ASN A 102 18.48 -5.23 3.07
N LYS A 103 19.73 -4.86 3.34
CA LYS A 103 20.87 -5.22 2.47
C LYS A 103 21.15 -6.73 2.36
N LYS A 104 20.49 -7.59 3.13
CA LYS A 104 20.72 -9.04 3.21
C LYS A 104 19.49 -9.89 2.84
N ALA A 105 18.27 -9.42 3.09
CA ALA A 105 17.03 -10.15 2.85
C ALA A 105 15.93 -9.21 2.34
N ASN A 106 15.24 -9.64 1.28
CA ASN A 106 14.07 -8.99 0.67
C ASN A 106 12.96 -10.04 0.56
N SER A 107 12.28 -10.33 1.67
CA SER A 107 11.29 -11.40 1.66
C SER A 107 10.21 -11.21 2.71
N VAL A 108 9.06 -11.83 2.42
CA VAL A 108 7.99 -12.05 3.37
C VAL A 108 8.30 -13.24 4.26
N ILE A 109 8.18 -13.02 5.56
CA ILE A 109 7.98 -14.06 6.57
C ILE A 109 6.47 -14.11 6.82
N CYS A 110 5.84 -15.24 6.49
CA CYS A 110 4.43 -15.44 6.81
C CYS A 110 4.27 -15.82 8.28
N TYR A 111 3.19 -15.34 8.89
CA TYR A 111 2.79 -15.71 10.24
C TYR A 111 1.46 -16.43 10.09
N GLU A 112 1.48 -17.76 10.10
CA GLU A 112 0.23 -18.52 9.98
C GLU A 112 -0.63 -18.31 11.22
N PRO A 113 -1.90 -17.94 11.01
CA PRO A 113 -2.97 -18.78 11.53
C PRO A 113 -4.13 -18.84 10.53
N SER A 114 -4.27 -19.94 9.78
CA SER A 114 -5.48 -20.32 9.02
C SER A 114 -5.84 -19.59 7.71
N SER A 115 -5.05 -18.65 7.18
CA SER A 115 -5.32 -18.01 5.88
C SER A 115 -4.04 -17.86 5.07
N SER A 116 -4.02 -18.38 3.84
CA SER A 116 -2.85 -18.61 2.98
C SER A 116 -1.85 -17.46 2.82
N CYS A 117 -1.03 -17.25 3.85
CA CYS A 117 0.41 -17.07 3.94
C CYS A 117 0.75 -17.75 5.29
#